data_AF-A0A6B3CF47-F1
#
_entry.id   AF-A0A6B3CF47-F1
#
_cell.length_a   1.000
_cell.length_b   1.000
_cell.length_c   1.000
_cell.angle_alpha   90.00
_cell.angle_beta   90.00
_cell.angle_gamma   90.00
#
_symmetry.space_group_name_H-M   'P 1'
#
loop_
_entity.id
_entity.type
_entity.pdbx_description
1 polymer ?
#
loop_
_entity_poly.entity_id
_entity_poly.type
_entity_poly.pdbx_seq_one_letter_code
_entity_poly.pdbx_strand_id
1 'polypeptide(L)'
;MTSTATAVDRDDTGIATSLILVSRVLGYAVGGQLGGALLTAGTPAGSQAAAESAYVTGFVIAGAVVSTALFVTRTLRKGVTA
;
A
#
# COMPACT_ATOMS: atom_id res chain seq x y z
N MET A 1 31.28 5.24 -16.22
CA MET A 1 30.62 3.94 -16.02
C MET A 1 29.42 4.14 -15.12
N THR A 2 28.21 4.15 -15.69
CA THR A 2 26.96 4.18 -14.93
C THR A 2 26.68 2.77 -14.42
N SER A 3 27.04 2.49 -13.17
CA SER A 3 26.58 1.28 -12.49
C SER A 3 25.13 1.51 -12.09
N THR A 4 24.19 0.99 -12.87
CA THR A 4 22.82 0.80 -12.40
C THR A 4 22.89 -0.24 -11.30
N ALA A 5 22.69 0.17 -10.04
CA ALA A 5 22.51 -0.76 -8.93
C ALA A 5 21.22 -1.54 -9.19
N THR A 6 21.34 -2.72 -9.80
CA THR A 6 20.20 -3.62 -10.00
C THR A 6 20.01 -4.38 -8.69
N ALA A 7 18.97 -4.04 -7.94
CA ALA A 7 18.61 -4.75 -6.71
C ALA A 7 18.14 -6.21 -6.97
N VAL A 8 18.00 -6.59 -8.24
CA VAL A 8 17.52 -7.89 -8.73
C VAL A 8 18.44 -8.33 -9.86
N ASP A 9 18.76 -9.63 -9.92
CA ASP A 9 19.54 -10.21 -11.02
C ASP A 9 18.74 -10.18 -12.35
N ARG A 10 19.44 -10.23 -13.49
CA ARG A 10 18.78 -10.18 -14.80
C ARG A 10 17.85 -11.36 -15.01
N ASP A 11 18.26 -12.55 -14.56
CA ASP A 11 17.46 -13.77 -14.72
C ASP A 11 16.21 -13.77 -13.83
N ASP A 12 16.23 -13.02 -12.72
CA ASP A 12 15.13 -12.90 -11.75
C ASP A 12 14.16 -11.74 -12.04
N THR A 13 14.43 -10.93 -13.06
CA THR A 13 13.62 -9.74 -13.37
C THR A 13 12.15 -10.10 -13.69
N GLY A 14 11.93 -11.26 -14.31
CA GLY A 14 10.58 -11.79 -14.56
C GLY A 14 9.83 -12.08 -13.26
N ILE A 15 10.49 -12.71 -12.29
CA ILE A 15 9.91 -13.00 -10.97
C ILE A 15 9.62 -11.70 -10.22
N ALA A 16 10.57 -10.76 -10.17
CA ALA A 16 10.39 -9.49 -9.49
C ALA A 16 9.23 -8.66 -10.08
N THR A 17 9.13 -8.62 -11.41
CA THR A 17 8.03 -7.90 -12.08
C THR A 17 6.68 -8.54 -11.79
N SER A 18 6.60 -9.88 -11.84
CA SER A 18 5.38 -10.61 -11.50
C SER A 18 4.95 -10.34 -10.05
N LEU A 19 5.91 -10.32 -9.12
CA LEU A 19 5.65 -10.04 -7.71
C LEU A 19 5.13 -8.62 -7.50
N ILE A 20 5.68 -7.63 -8.20
CA ILE A 20 5.18 -6.23 -8.14
C ILE A 20 3.72 -6.18 -8.61
N LEU A 21 3.39 -6.85 -9.71
CA LEU A 21 2.02 -6.90 -10.22
C LEU A 21 1.07 -7.56 -9.21
N VAL A 22 1.44 -8.72 -8.66
CA VAL A 22 0.64 -9.43 -7.66
C VAL A 22 0.47 -8.60 -6.40
N SER A 23 1.54 -7.97 -5.91
CA SER A 23 1.50 -7.10 -4.73
C SER A 23 0.54 -5.93 -4.94
N ARG A 24 0.52 -5.36 -6.16
CA ARG A 24 -0.41 -4.28 -6.50
C ARG A 24 -1.86 -4.76 -6.51
N VAL A 25 -2.14 -5.94 -7.06
CA VAL A 25 -3.49 -6.54 -7.06
C VAL A 25 -3.96 -6.81 -5.64
N LEU A 26 -3.10 -7.38 -4.80
CA LEU A 26 -3.40 -7.61 -3.38
C LEU A 26 -3.72 -6.29 -2.67
N GLY A 27 -2.92 -5.24 -2.94
CA GLY A 27 -3.18 -3.90 -2.42
C GLY A 27 -4.56 -3.36 -2.81
N TYR A 28 -4.98 -3.54 -4.07
CA TYR A 28 -6.31 -3.13 -4.51
C TYR A 28 -7.43 -3.93 -3.84
N ALA A 29 -7.28 -5.25 -3.73
CA ALA A 29 -8.29 -6.12 -3.13
C ALA A 29 -8.49 -5.81 -1.63
N VAL A 30 -7.39 -5.77 -0.88
CA VAL A 30 -7.42 -5.47 0.56
C VAL A 30 -7.89 -4.04 0.81
N GLY A 31 -7.43 -3.08 0.00
CA GLY A 31 -7.86 -1.69 0.09
C GLY A 31 -9.36 -1.51 -0.13
N GLY A 32 -9.93 -2.21 -1.12
CA GLY A 32 -11.38 -2.19 -1.37
C GLY A 32 -12.18 -2.79 -0.21
N GLN A 33 -11.74 -3.93 0.34
CA GLN A 33 -12.39 -4.57 1.49
C GLN A 33 -12.36 -3.68 2.73
N LEU A 34 -11.20 -3.10 3.05
CA LEU A 34 -11.06 -2.19 4.18
C LEU A 34 -11.87 -0.91 4.00
N GLY A 35 -11.87 -0.33 2.80
CA GLY A 35 -12.67 0.86 2.48
C GLY A 35 -14.16 0.61 2.63
N GLY A 36 -14.66 -0.51 2.08
CA GLY A 36 -16.06 -0.91 2.22
C GLY A 36 -16.44 -1.14 3.69
N ALA A 37 -15.63 -1.91 4.43
CA ALA A 37 -15.87 -2.18 5.85
C ALA A 37 -15.91 -0.90 6.69
N LEU A 38 -15.00 0.05 6.41
CA LEU A 38 -14.92 1.33 7.11
C LEU A 38 -16.17 2.19 6.84
N LEU A 39 -16.61 2.27 5.58
CA LEU A 39 -17.82 3.01 5.21
C LEU A 39 -19.07 2.36 5.80
N THR A 40 -19.18 1.03 5.74
CA THR A 40 -20.29 0.28 6.36
C THR A 40 -20.35 0.52 7.86
N ALA A 41 -19.23 0.48 8.57
CA ALA A 41 -19.18 0.76 10.00
C ALA A 41 -19.60 2.20 10.34
N GLY A 42 -19.30 3.15 9.46
CA GLY A 42 -19.68 4.55 9.60
C GLY A 42 -21.08 4.91 9.08
N THR A 43 -21.85 3.95 8.57
CA THR A 43 -23.19 4.20 8.01
C THR A 43 -24.27 3.96 9.07
N PRO A 44 -24.98 5.01 9.52
CA PRO A 44 -26.08 4.85 10.48
C PRO A 44 -27.26 4.07 9.90
N ALA A 45 -27.98 3.35 10.76
CA ALA A 45 -29.17 2.60 10.35
C ALA A 45 -30.22 3.55 9.73
N GLY A 46 -30.67 3.22 8.52
CA GLY A 46 -31.62 4.02 7.74
C GLY A 46 -30.98 5.06 6.81
N SER A 47 -29.65 5.24 6.86
CA SER A 47 -28.92 6.10 5.93
C SER A 47 -28.35 5.29 4.75
N GLN A 48 -28.29 5.90 3.57
CA GLN A 48 -27.58 5.37 2.39
C GLN A 48 -26.15 5.93 2.27
N ALA A 49 -25.78 6.89 3.11
CA ALA A 49 -24.47 7.51 3.13
C ALA A 49 -23.78 7.31 4.48
N ALA A 50 -22.47 7.05 4.43
CA ALA A 50 -21.62 7.01 5.61
C ALA A 50 -21.49 8.42 6.22
N ALA A 51 -21.27 8.48 7.54
CA ALA A 51 -20.95 9.72 8.22
C ALA A 51 -19.65 10.33 7.63
N GLU A 52 -19.57 11.67 7.59
CA GLU A 52 -18.37 12.39 7.12
C GLU A 52 -17.09 11.91 7.83
N SER A 53 -17.21 11.61 9.12
CA SER A 53 -16.15 11.07 9.97
C SER A 53 -15.54 9.77 9.43
N ALA A 54 -16.31 8.93 8.73
CA ALA A 54 -15.80 7.72 8.12
C ALA A 54 -14.81 8.04 6.98
N TYR A 55 -15.16 8.99 6.10
CA TYR A 55 -14.27 9.42 5.02
C TYR A 55 -12.98 10.04 5.56
N VAL A 56 -13.09 10.89 6.59
CA VAL A 56 -11.93 11.50 7.24
C VAL A 56 -11.04 10.43 7.88
N THR A 57 -11.64 9.45 8.57
CA THR A 57 -10.89 8.33 9.17
C THR A 57 -10.14 7.53 8.11
N GLY A 58 -10.77 7.24 6.97
CA GLY A 58 -10.13 6.58 5.84
C GLY A 58 -8.90 7.36 5.33
N PHE A 59 -9.01 8.69 5.23
CA PHE A 59 -7.91 9.54 4.80
C PHE A 59 -6.76 9.57 5.81
N VAL A 60 -7.07 9.61 7.11
CA VAL A 60 -6.06 9.55 8.18
C VAL A 60 -5.30 8.21 8.14
N ILE A 61 -6.02 7.09 7.95
CA ILE A 61 -5.40 5.77 7.81
C ILE A 61 -4.50 5.72 6.57
N ALA A 62 -4.97 6.20 5.42
CA ALA A 62 -4.17 6.25 4.20
C ALA A 62 -2.90 7.09 4.40
N GLY A 63 -3.02 8.26 5.05
CA GLY A 63 -1.89 9.10 5.42
C GLY A 63 -0.89 8.37 6.30
N ALA A 64 -1.35 7.70 7.36
CA ALA A 64 -0.48 6.94 8.26
C ALA A 64 0.28 5.81 7.53
N VAL A 65 -0.40 5.07 6.63
CA VAL A 65 0.21 4.01 5.83
C VAL A 65 1.28 4.58 4.89
N VAL A 66 0.98 5.67 4.18
CA VAL A 66 1.93 6.32 3.27
C VAL A 66 3.14 6.87 4.03
N SER A 67 2.92 7.57 5.14
CA SER A 67 4.00 8.08 5.99
C SER A 67 4.90 6.94 6.50
N THR A 68 4.30 5.81 6.89
CA THR A 68 5.05 4.62 7.34
C THR A 68 5.85 4.02 6.19
N ALA A 69 5.26 3.85 5.02
CA ALA A 69 5.96 3.32 3.84
C ALA A 69 7.15 4.23 3.44
N LEU A 70 6.95 5.54 3.46
CA LEU A 70 8.03 6.51 3.20
C LEU A 70 9.11 6.47 4.29
N PHE A 71 8.73 6.35 5.55
CA PHE A 71 9.68 6.24 6.65
C PHE A 71 10.54 4.97 6.51
N VAL A 72 9.92 3.81 6.26
CA VAL A 72 10.63 2.54 6.06
C VAL A 72 11.55 2.61 4.85
N THR A 73 11.04 3.05 3.69
CA THR A 73 11.85 3.15 2.47
C THR A 73 13.01 4.14 2.59
N ARG A 74 12.85 5.19 3.41
CA ARG A 74 13.92 6.17 3.67
C ARG A 74 14.92 5.71 4.72
N THR A 75 14.52 4.88 5.67
CA THR A 75 15.39 4.34 6.73
C THR A 75 16.10 3.05 6.33
N LEU A 76 15.61 2.36 5.30
CA LEU A 76 16.30 1.21 4.71
C LEU A 76 17.68 1.64 4.16
N ARG A 77 18.75 1.14 4.78
CA ARG A 77 20.12 1.32 4.27
C ARG A 77 20.26 0.55 2.96
N LYS A 78 20.88 1.17 1.95
CA LYS A 78 21.21 0.49 0.69
C LYS A 78 22.22 -0.61 0.96
N GLY A 79 21.79 -1.86 0.85
CA GLY A 79 22.65 -3.04 0.94
C GLY A 79 22.40 -3.86 2.21
N VAL A 80 21.60 -4.91 2.08
CA VAL A 80 21.89 -6.14 2.83
C VAL A 80 23.14 -6.72 2.17
N THR A 81 24.26 -6.66 2.87
CA THR A 81 25.44 -7.45 2.53
C THR A 81 25.11 -8.87 2.95
N ALA A 82 24.72 -9.71 1.98
CA ALA A 82 24.87 -11.15 2.11
C ALA A 82 26.34 -11.50 1.87
#